data_AF-A0A7J2NPV1-F1
#
_entry.id   AF-A0A7J2NPV1-F1
#
_cell.length_a   1.000
_cell.length_b   1.000
_cell.length_c   1.000
_cell.angle_alpha   90.00
_cell.angle_beta   90.00
_cell.angle_gamma   90.00
#
_symmetry.space_group_name_H-M   'P 1'
#
loop_
_entity.id
_entity.type
_entity.pdbx_description
1 polymer ?
#
loop_
_entity_poly.entity_id
_entity_poly.type
_entity_poly.pdbx_seq_one_letter_code
_entity_poly.pdbx_strand_id
1 'polypeptide(L)'
;MVGREVVEVLYSPVKAFRKIIEKPDLKGVLLVLVLVIASTVVFQFVYNSRQMYENRLPKDDGWTEALTNSHSWDSNGLPYLDDADYQMGNSEGNHSVASSVLNKTSIWLKLTDFGPVNCSADKGYNELFFWIKWVNEAETLPSSGSLKLFSGSENSYFESTITEFPSSSGEWTNATLKVGSDQAWSPNGSPDWQSITGIEFRLVWLDATNLTMKVDGLFFKNFVSPIEALGFSAAMLSLFVSSAFSVAMNWILWAGILFIVTKLFGEDLGRWNAFFVIIGHAFIVIAVCTLITALTFSSLPVVSLPLNYDLQIAVINEVWLPTLAYRLGTLILWGGEVWLAALSAVVIRLMKNITWGKASTIAAVAFAVRFLLRLFIG
;
A
#
# COMPACT_ATOMS: atom_id res chain seq x y z
N MET A 1 42.65 0.32 -0.52
CA MET A 1 42.80 -0.35 0.79
C MET A 1 41.47 -0.52 1.51
N VAL A 2 40.63 0.53 1.54
CA VAL A 2 39.32 0.57 2.22
C VAL A 2 38.32 -0.54 1.81
N GLY A 3 38.10 -0.77 0.51
CA GLY A 3 37.09 -1.75 0.05
C GLY A 3 37.40 -3.22 0.40
N ARG A 4 38.69 -3.60 0.41
CA ARG A 4 39.10 -4.98 0.73
C ARG A 4 38.79 -5.33 2.19
N GLU A 5 39.02 -4.39 3.11
CA GLU A 5 38.79 -4.58 4.55
C GLU A 5 37.29 -4.72 4.85
N VAL A 6 36.45 -3.92 4.19
CA VAL A 6 34.98 -4.01 4.30
C VAL A 6 34.47 -5.40 3.88
N VAL A 7 34.95 -5.95 2.76
CA VAL A 7 34.54 -7.29 2.31
C VAL A 7 35.17 -8.39 3.19
N GLU A 8 36.39 -8.18 3.72
CA GLU A 8 37.06 -9.11 4.64
C GLU A 8 36.26 -9.34 5.93
N VAL A 9 35.41 -8.40 6.35
CA VAL A 9 34.48 -8.58 7.48
C VAL A 9 33.53 -9.77 7.25
N LEU A 10 33.12 -10.04 6.00
CA LEU A 10 32.15 -11.08 5.70
C LEU A 10 32.74 -12.50 5.80
N TYR A 11 33.99 -12.70 5.36
CA TYR A 11 34.61 -14.03 5.27
C TYR A 11 35.78 -14.26 6.25
N SER A 12 36.37 -13.21 6.82
CA SER A 12 37.46 -13.28 7.80
C SER A 12 37.31 -12.20 8.89
N PRO A 13 36.19 -12.21 9.65
CA PRO A 13 35.81 -11.11 10.54
C PRO A 13 36.86 -10.81 11.60
N VAL A 14 37.48 -11.83 12.19
CA VAL A 14 38.51 -11.65 13.24
C VAL A 14 39.73 -10.88 12.70
N LYS A 15 40.16 -11.19 11.48
CA LYS A 15 41.32 -10.55 10.84
C LYS A 15 40.98 -9.14 10.39
N ALA A 16 39.79 -8.95 9.80
CA ALA A 16 39.31 -7.63 9.39
C ALA A 16 39.18 -6.68 10.59
N PHE A 17 38.48 -7.10 11.64
CA PHE A 17 38.25 -6.25 12.81
C PHE A 17 39.53 -5.93 13.57
N ARG A 18 40.53 -6.81 13.59
CA ARG A 18 41.84 -6.48 14.18
C ARG A 18 42.46 -5.25 13.50
N LYS A 19 42.48 -5.23 12.15
CA LYS A 19 42.98 -4.08 11.38
C LYS A 19 42.15 -2.82 11.60
N ILE A 20 40.82 -2.97 11.61
CA ILE A 20 39.88 -1.85 11.80
C ILE A 20 40.04 -1.24 13.20
N ILE A 21 40.25 -2.06 14.24
CA ILE A 21 40.46 -1.61 15.62
C ILE A 21 41.81 -0.89 15.75
N GLU A 22 42.86 -1.40 15.11
CA GLU A 22 44.19 -0.78 15.10
C GLU A 22 44.17 0.61 14.47
N LYS A 23 43.39 0.78 13.39
CA LYS A 23 43.24 2.08 12.70
C LYS A 23 41.80 2.28 12.20
N PRO A 24 40.90 2.80 13.06
CA PRO A 24 39.53 3.08 12.66
C PRO A 24 39.50 4.15 11.56
N ASP A 25 39.02 3.80 10.37
CA ASP A 25 38.92 4.71 9.22
C ASP A 25 37.46 5.07 8.95
N LEU A 26 37.16 6.37 9.00
CA LEU A 26 35.83 6.90 8.68
C LEU A 26 35.43 6.60 7.22
N LYS A 27 36.40 6.53 6.29
CA LYS A 27 36.10 6.26 4.87
C LYS A 27 35.52 4.87 4.65
N GLY A 28 35.98 3.86 5.40
CA GLY A 28 35.42 2.49 5.34
C GLY A 28 34.00 2.43 5.83
N VAL A 29 33.73 3.14 6.92
CA VAL A 29 32.40 3.26 7.52
C VAL A 29 31.42 3.98 6.59
N LEU A 30 31.84 5.08 5.96
CA LEU A 30 31.03 5.80 4.98
C LEU A 30 30.71 4.93 3.77
N LEU A 31 31.64 4.11 3.30
CA LEU A 31 31.39 3.14 2.23
C LEU A 31 30.31 2.13 2.65
N VAL A 32 30.40 1.57 3.87
CA VAL A 32 29.37 0.65 4.39
C VAL A 32 28.02 1.36 4.49
N LEU A 33 27.97 2.60 4.98
CA LEU A 33 26.74 3.38 5.07
C LEU A 33 26.08 3.53 3.69
N VAL A 34 26.84 3.93 2.67
CA VAL A 34 26.32 4.09 1.30
C VAL A 34 25.78 2.77 0.76
N LEU A 35 26.50 1.65 0.97
CA LEU A 35 26.07 0.33 0.51
C LEU A 35 24.78 -0.13 1.19
N VAL A 36 24.66 0.08 2.51
CA VAL A 36 23.46 -0.29 3.26
C VAL A 36 22.28 0.56 2.82
N ILE A 37 22.44 1.88 2.66
CA ILE A 37 21.38 2.76 2.15
C ILE A 37 20.96 2.33 0.74
N ALA A 38 21.91 2.16 -0.18
CA ALA A 38 21.62 1.77 -1.55
C ALA A 38 20.90 0.42 -1.63
N SER A 39 21.36 -0.59 -0.88
CA SER A 39 20.69 -1.89 -0.80
C SER A 39 19.26 -1.80 -0.25
N THR A 40 19.03 -0.95 0.75
CA THR A 40 17.72 -0.74 1.37
C THR A 40 16.77 -0.05 0.38
N VAL A 41 17.24 0.94 -0.37
CA VAL A 41 16.47 1.58 -1.44
C VAL A 41 16.09 0.56 -2.52
N VAL A 42 17.03 -0.28 -2.96
CA VAL A 42 16.74 -1.35 -3.93
C VAL A 42 15.69 -2.32 -3.40
N PHE A 43 15.84 -2.77 -2.16
CA PHE A 43 14.86 -3.65 -1.52
C PHE A 43 13.48 -3.00 -1.44
N GLN A 44 13.38 -1.76 -0.97
CA GLN A 44 12.10 -1.06 -0.88
C GLN A 44 11.49 -0.85 -2.27
N PHE A 45 12.28 -0.51 -3.28
CA PHE A 45 11.80 -0.38 -4.65
C PHE A 45 11.20 -1.71 -5.15
N VAL A 46 11.93 -2.82 -5.01
CA VAL A 46 11.44 -4.15 -5.40
C VAL A 46 10.17 -4.50 -4.64
N TYR A 47 10.15 -4.34 -3.32
CA TYR A 47 8.99 -4.65 -2.49
C TYR A 47 7.75 -3.84 -2.88
N ASN A 48 7.90 -2.52 -3.03
CA ASN A 48 6.79 -1.63 -3.41
C ASN A 48 6.32 -1.87 -4.85
N SER A 49 7.21 -2.26 -5.77
CA SER A 49 6.81 -2.61 -7.15
C SER A 49 5.95 -3.88 -7.24
N ARG A 50 5.90 -4.68 -6.17
CA ARG A 50 5.03 -5.87 -6.08
C ARG A 50 3.68 -5.57 -5.42
N GLN A 51 3.43 -4.32 -5.05
CA GLN A 51 2.19 -3.89 -4.41
C GLN A 51 1.52 -2.82 -5.28
N MET A 52 0.26 -3.05 -5.61
CA MET A 52 -0.58 -2.07 -6.26
C MET A 52 -1.68 -1.69 -5.28
N TYR A 53 -1.74 -0.43 -4.88
CA TYR A 53 -2.73 0.06 -3.94
C TYR A 53 -3.95 0.55 -4.70
N GLU A 54 -5.12 0.25 -4.13
CA GLU A 54 -6.38 0.75 -4.64
C GLU A 54 -6.37 2.29 -4.63
N ASN A 55 -6.63 2.85 -5.80
CA ASN A 55 -6.81 4.28 -6.01
C ASN A 55 -8.22 4.52 -6.51
N ARG A 56 -8.93 5.45 -5.89
CA ARG A 56 -10.36 5.71 -6.11
C ARG A 56 -10.61 7.15 -6.53
N LEU A 57 -11.67 7.34 -7.30
CA LEU A 57 -12.29 8.64 -7.54
C LEU A 57 -13.80 8.53 -7.36
N PRO A 58 -14.40 9.29 -6.42
CA PRO A 58 -13.76 10.16 -5.43
C PRO A 58 -12.86 9.37 -4.45
N LYS A 59 -11.98 10.07 -3.72
CA LYS A 59 -11.04 9.41 -2.79
C LYS A 59 -11.76 8.78 -1.59
N ASP A 60 -12.88 9.37 -1.22
CA ASP A 60 -13.83 8.97 -0.20
C ASP A 60 -15.22 8.81 -0.86
N ASP A 61 -16.27 8.64 -0.06
CA ASP A 61 -17.64 8.49 -0.57
C ASP A 61 -18.34 9.82 -0.93
N GLY A 62 -17.57 10.87 -1.25
CA GLY A 62 -18.13 12.23 -1.38
C GLY A 62 -19.22 12.39 -2.44
N TRP A 63 -19.32 11.49 -3.44
CA TRP A 63 -20.38 11.57 -4.46
C TRP A 63 -21.76 11.19 -3.93
N THR A 64 -21.88 10.37 -2.90
CA THR A 64 -23.19 9.95 -2.34
C THR A 64 -23.55 10.66 -1.04
N GLU A 65 -22.63 11.48 -0.52
CA GLU A 65 -22.82 12.27 0.71
C GLU A 65 -23.41 13.67 0.49
N ALA A 66 -23.52 14.11 -0.77
CA ALA A 66 -24.07 15.40 -1.12
C ALA A 66 -24.82 15.36 -2.46
N LEU A 67 -25.92 16.10 -2.57
CA LEU A 67 -26.68 16.25 -3.83
C LEU A 67 -26.00 17.22 -4.81
N THR A 68 -25.40 18.27 -4.28
CA THR A 68 -24.75 19.34 -5.05
C THR A 68 -23.52 19.82 -4.32
N ASN A 69 -22.34 19.80 -4.95
CA ASN A 69 -21.10 20.43 -4.48
C ASN A 69 -20.12 20.53 -5.68
N SER A 70 -19.17 19.59 -5.76
CA SER A 70 -18.28 19.38 -6.91
C SER A 70 -18.87 18.44 -7.96
N HIS A 71 -20.16 18.13 -7.84
CA HIS A 71 -20.96 17.26 -8.69
C HIS A 71 -22.44 17.63 -8.48
N SER A 72 -23.32 17.09 -9.32
CA SER A 72 -24.76 17.31 -9.22
C SER A 72 -25.52 16.01 -9.46
N TRP A 73 -26.48 15.71 -8.59
CA TRP A 73 -27.46 14.65 -8.80
C TRP A 73 -28.75 15.18 -9.40
N ASP A 74 -29.28 14.47 -10.38
CA ASP A 74 -30.57 14.71 -11.02
C ASP A 74 -31.36 13.39 -11.13
N SER A 75 -32.67 13.47 -11.27
CA SER A 75 -33.54 12.30 -11.41
C SER A 75 -34.83 12.65 -12.14
N ASN A 76 -35.60 11.65 -12.60
CA ASN A 76 -36.99 11.88 -13.02
C ASN A 76 -37.98 12.08 -11.87
N GLY A 77 -37.49 12.02 -10.62
CA GLY A 77 -38.19 12.44 -9.41
C GLY A 77 -37.48 13.65 -8.78
N LEU A 78 -37.46 13.70 -7.46
CA LEU A 78 -36.62 14.61 -6.69
C LEU A 78 -35.54 13.80 -5.96
N PRO A 79 -34.24 14.07 -6.21
CA PRO A 79 -33.18 13.40 -5.47
C PRO A 79 -33.10 13.97 -4.04
N TYR A 80 -32.81 13.10 -3.07
CA TYR A 80 -32.62 13.44 -1.66
C TYR A 80 -31.54 12.55 -1.01
N LEU A 81 -31.03 12.96 0.14
CA LEU A 81 -30.09 12.16 0.94
C LEU A 81 -30.85 11.36 2.00
N ASP A 82 -30.46 10.10 2.20
CA ASP A 82 -31.01 9.22 3.23
C ASP A 82 -29.91 8.81 4.22
N ASP A 83 -30.02 9.27 5.46
CA ASP A 83 -29.07 9.04 6.55
C ASP A 83 -29.38 7.78 7.39
N ALA A 84 -30.50 7.11 7.12
CA ALA A 84 -30.94 5.93 7.85
C ALA A 84 -30.65 4.62 7.11
N ASP A 85 -30.53 4.67 5.79
CA ASP A 85 -30.39 3.51 4.92
C ASP A 85 -29.28 3.74 3.89
N TYR A 86 -28.06 3.36 4.27
CA TYR A 86 -26.82 3.49 3.52
C TYR A 86 -25.91 2.26 3.74
N GLN A 87 -24.85 2.12 2.95
CA GLN A 87 -23.86 1.03 3.00
C GLN A 87 -22.45 1.54 3.26
N MET A 88 -22.10 2.70 2.75
CA MET A 88 -20.81 3.33 2.90
C MET A 88 -20.99 4.75 3.41
N GLY A 89 -20.01 5.22 4.17
CA GLY A 89 -20.03 6.55 4.76
C GLY A 89 -18.62 7.07 4.94
N ASN A 90 -18.50 8.35 5.24
CA ASN A 90 -17.21 9.01 5.41
C ASN A 90 -17.22 10.00 6.59
N SER A 91 -16.22 10.88 6.66
CA SER A 91 -16.14 11.89 7.72
C SER A 91 -17.12 13.06 7.55
N GLU A 92 -17.71 13.21 6.37
CA GLU A 92 -18.66 14.27 6.00
C GLU A 92 -20.11 13.87 6.26
N GLY A 93 -20.42 12.57 6.18
CA GLY A 93 -21.74 12.04 6.42
C GLY A 93 -21.81 10.53 6.29
N ASN A 94 -23.02 10.02 6.44
CA ASN A 94 -23.37 8.62 6.31
C ASN A 94 -24.70 8.58 5.54
N HIS A 95 -24.66 8.88 4.24
CA HIS A 95 -25.87 9.02 3.43
C HIS A 95 -25.78 8.19 2.15
N SER A 96 -26.94 7.73 1.69
CA SER A 96 -27.13 7.34 0.30
C SER A 96 -27.91 8.40 -0.48
N VAL A 97 -27.72 8.45 -1.80
CA VAL A 97 -28.54 9.30 -2.68
C VAL A 97 -29.73 8.51 -3.15
N ALA A 98 -30.93 9.04 -2.91
CA ALA A 98 -32.18 8.40 -3.24
C ALA A 98 -33.01 9.27 -4.19
N SER A 99 -33.86 8.66 -5.00
CA SER A 99 -34.95 9.32 -5.72
C SER A 99 -36.21 8.47 -5.63
N SER A 100 -37.37 9.12 -5.70
CA SER A 100 -38.67 8.44 -5.70
C SER A 100 -39.61 9.04 -6.73
N VAL A 101 -40.32 8.18 -7.46
CA VAL A 101 -41.30 8.56 -8.47
C VAL A 101 -42.62 7.84 -8.24
N LEU A 102 -43.72 8.54 -8.47
CA LEU A 102 -45.07 8.01 -8.26
C LEU A 102 -45.67 7.52 -9.58
N ASN A 103 -46.26 6.32 -9.56
CA ASN A 103 -46.97 5.72 -10.68
C ASN A 103 -46.19 5.80 -12.02
N LYS A 104 -44.96 5.27 -12.03
CA LYS A 104 -44.08 5.20 -13.20
C LYS A 104 -43.62 3.78 -13.48
N THR A 105 -43.23 3.53 -14.73
CA THR A 105 -42.61 2.28 -15.18
C THR A 105 -41.09 2.34 -15.18
N SER A 106 -40.48 3.50 -14.88
CA SER A 106 -39.02 3.62 -14.82
C SER A 106 -38.58 4.71 -13.86
N ILE A 107 -37.42 4.51 -13.25
CA ILE A 107 -36.71 5.49 -12.42
C ILE A 107 -35.28 5.62 -12.91
N TRP A 108 -34.72 6.83 -12.86
CA TRP A 108 -33.30 7.04 -13.10
C TRP A 108 -32.71 8.04 -12.11
N LEU A 109 -31.42 7.85 -11.81
CA LEU A 109 -30.57 8.75 -11.04
C LEU A 109 -29.34 9.04 -11.89
N LYS A 110 -29.02 10.31 -12.03
CA LYS A 110 -27.93 10.78 -12.88
C LYS A 110 -27.00 11.67 -12.06
N LEU A 111 -25.72 11.35 -12.10
CA LEU A 111 -24.64 12.12 -11.53
C LEU A 111 -23.89 12.85 -12.66
N THR A 112 -23.71 14.16 -12.55
CA THR A 112 -22.94 14.98 -13.49
C THR A 112 -21.97 15.91 -12.76
N ASP A 113 -21.22 16.71 -13.53
CA ASP A 113 -20.41 17.83 -13.05
C ASP A 113 -19.22 17.47 -12.13
N PHE A 114 -18.84 16.20 -12.06
CA PHE A 114 -17.66 15.73 -11.31
C PHE A 114 -16.33 15.87 -12.04
N GLY A 115 -16.31 16.64 -13.13
CA GLY A 115 -15.15 16.79 -14.02
C GLY A 115 -14.88 15.55 -14.89
N PRO A 116 -13.91 15.64 -15.82
CA PRO A 116 -13.58 14.53 -16.71
C PRO A 116 -12.78 13.43 -15.99
N VAL A 117 -13.24 12.19 -16.12
CA VAL A 117 -12.60 10.99 -15.60
C VAL A 117 -12.04 10.17 -16.75
N ASN A 118 -10.74 9.90 -16.68
CA ASN A 118 -10.07 9.07 -17.68
C ASN A 118 -10.20 7.59 -17.32
N CYS A 119 -10.90 6.85 -18.16
CA CYS A 119 -11.07 5.39 -18.11
C CYS A 119 -10.38 4.70 -19.32
N SER A 120 -9.48 5.39 -20.01
CA SER A 120 -8.74 4.85 -21.14
C SER A 120 -7.48 4.10 -20.67
N ALA A 121 -7.30 2.88 -21.20
CA ALA A 121 -6.08 2.07 -21.16
C ALA A 121 -5.34 2.02 -19.79
N ASP A 122 -4.05 1.65 -19.81
CA ASP A 122 -3.23 1.24 -18.66
C ASP A 122 -3.12 2.26 -17.52
N LYS A 123 -3.50 3.52 -17.73
CA LYS A 123 -3.35 4.62 -16.75
C LYS A 123 -4.66 5.21 -16.26
N GLY A 124 -5.79 4.83 -16.87
CA GLY A 124 -7.11 5.26 -16.44
C GLY A 124 -7.66 4.41 -15.30
N TYR A 125 -8.83 4.80 -14.80
CA TYR A 125 -9.64 3.90 -13.99
C TYR A 125 -10.17 2.76 -14.85
N ASN A 126 -10.17 1.54 -14.32
CA ASN A 126 -10.55 0.34 -15.07
C ASN A 126 -11.75 -0.40 -14.47
N GLU A 127 -12.22 0.03 -13.31
CA GLU A 127 -13.41 -0.49 -12.65
C GLU A 127 -14.30 0.67 -12.15
N LEU A 128 -15.60 0.45 -12.16
CA LEU A 128 -16.61 1.28 -11.52
C LEU A 128 -17.35 0.42 -10.49
N PHE A 129 -17.34 0.86 -9.24
CA PHE A 129 -18.03 0.21 -8.12
C PHE A 129 -19.17 1.08 -7.63
N PHE A 130 -20.28 0.44 -7.24
CA PHE A 130 -21.41 1.08 -6.59
C PHE A 130 -22.26 0.09 -5.81
N TRP A 131 -22.95 0.59 -4.80
CA TRP A 131 -24.12 -0.03 -4.19
C TRP A 131 -25.39 0.54 -4.79
N ILE A 132 -26.38 -0.32 -5.00
CA ILE A 132 -27.71 0.07 -5.46
C ILE A 132 -28.78 -0.70 -4.70
N LYS A 133 -29.86 0.00 -4.38
CA LYS A 133 -31.08 -0.56 -3.81
C LYS A 133 -32.28 0.01 -4.53
N TRP A 134 -33.29 -0.79 -4.77
CA TRP A 134 -34.54 -0.34 -5.35
C TRP A 134 -35.74 -0.86 -4.56
N VAL A 135 -36.80 -0.07 -4.52
CA VAL A 135 -38.08 -0.42 -3.92
C VAL A 135 -39.16 -0.28 -4.98
N ASN A 136 -40.01 -1.29 -5.07
CA ASN A 136 -41.21 -1.33 -5.89
C ASN A 136 -42.35 -1.82 -4.99
N GLU A 137 -43.42 -1.05 -4.82
CA GLU A 137 -44.55 -1.40 -3.96
C GLU A 137 -45.28 -2.69 -4.36
N ALA A 138 -45.22 -3.07 -5.63
CA ALA A 138 -45.78 -4.33 -6.13
C ALA A 138 -44.82 -5.52 -5.96
N GLU A 139 -43.62 -5.28 -5.40
CA GLU A 139 -42.55 -6.27 -5.17
C GLU A 139 -42.09 -7.02 -6.42
N THR A 140 -42.36 -6.47 -7.61
CA THR A 140 -41.90 -7.04 -8.88
C THR A 140 -40.47 -6.63 -9.20
N LEU A 141 -39.69 -7.55 -9.78
CA LEU A 141 -38.33 -7.29 -10.26
C LEU A 141 -38.31 -6.32 -11.45
N PRO A 142 -37.25 -5.49 -11.61
CA PRO A 142 -37.04 -4.73 -12.82
C PRO A 142 -36.99 -5.66 -14.05
N SER A 143 -37.66 -5.28 -15.14
CA SER A 143 -37.57 -5.99 -16.42
C SER A 143 -36.22 -5.76 -17.10
N SER A 144 -35.59 -4.62 -16.84
CA SER A 144 -34.26 -4.28 -17.34
C SER A 144 -33.66 -3.14 -16.52
N GLY A 145 -32.34 -3.07 -16.47
CA GLY A 145 -31.63 -1.88 -16.03
C GLY A 145 -30.44 -1.57 -16.91
N SER A 146 -30.11 -0.30 -17.06
CA SER A 146 -28.95 0.16 -17.79
C SER A 146 -28.15 1.16 -16.98
N LEU A 147 -26.85 1.16 -17.27
CA LEU A 147 -25.88 2.11 -16.76
C LEU A 147 -25.28 2.85 -17.96
N LYS A 148 -25.33 4.17 -17.93
CA LYS A 148 -24.70 5.02 -18.95
C LYS A 148 -23.55 5.81 -18.37
N LEU A 149 -22.46 5.88 -19.12
CA LEU A 149 -21.30 6.73 -18.84
C LEU A 149 -21.23 7.79 -19.93
N PHE A 150 -21.55 9.03 -19.58
CA PHE A 150 -21.55 10.16 -20.51
C PHE A 150 -20.14 10.66 -20.75
N SER A 151 -19.88 11.10 -21.98
CA SER A 151 -18.62 11.68 -22.40
C SER A 151 -18.84 13.06 -23.03
N GLY A 152 -18.72 14.10 -22.22
CA GLY A 152 -18.79 15.51 -22.62
C GLY A 152 -20.18 16.05 -22.98
N SER A 153 -21.12 15.20 -23.44
CA SER A 153 -22.50 15.60 -23.74
C SER A 153 -23.50 14.46 -23.52
N GLU A 154 -24.78 14.79 -23.33
CA GLU A 154 -25.84 13.79 -23.12
C GLU A 154 -26.08 12.87 -24.33
N ASN A 155 -25.67 13.29 -25.53
CA ASN A 155 -25.84 12.49 -26.76
C ASN A 155 -24.68 11.51 -27.01
N SER A 156 -23.62 11.56 -26.20
CA SER A 156 -22.40 10.78 -26.39
C SER A 156 -22.11 9.99 -25.12
N TYR A 157 -22.37 8.69 -25.14
CA TYR A 157 -22.23 7.83 -23.95
C TYR A 157 -21.90 6.38 -24.29
N PHE A 158 -21.32 5.69 -23.31
CA PHE A 158 -21.22 4.24 -23.27
C PHE A 158 -22.38 3.68 -22.45
N GLU A 159 -23.06 2.64 -22.92
CA GLU A 159 -24.15 1.98 -22.20
C GLU A 159 -23.83 0.51 -21.93
N SER A 160 -24.12 0.06 -20.71
CA SER A 160 -24.05 -1.34 -20.31
C SER A 160 -25.35 -1.77 -19.62
N THR A 161 -25.67 -3.06 -19.69
CA THR A 161 -26.84 -3.62 -19.02
C THR A 161 -26.47 -4.02 -17.61
N ILE A 162 -27.24 -3.55 -16.63
CA ILE A 162 -27.15 -4.02 -15.25
C ILE A 162 -27.91 -5.34 -15.20
N THR A 163 -27.26 -6.42 -14.80
CA THR A 163 -27.87 -7.76 -14.72
C THR A 163 -27.93 -8.28 -13.29
N GLU A 164 -27.11 -7.74 -12.40
CA GLU A 164 -27.07 -8.05 -10.98
C GLU A 164 -28.01 -7.11 -10.22
N PHE A 165 -29.29 -7.50 -10.16
CA PHE A 165 -30.26 -6.87 -9.26
C PHE A 165 -30.41 -7.74 -8.01
N PRO A 166 -30.72 -7.15 -6.83
CA PRO A 166 -31.15 -7.94 -5.70
C PRO A 166 -32.37 -8.78 -6.10
N SER A 167 -32.45 -10.01 -5.57
CA SER A 167 -33.58 -10.90 -5.80
C SER A 167 -34.90 -10.37 -5.23
N SER A 168 -34.81 -9.36 -4.36
CA SER A 168 -35.91 -8.83 -3.57
C SER A 168 -35.90 -7.30 -3.57
N SER A 169 -37.11 -6.73 -3.50
CA SER A 169 -37.27 -5.30 -3.30
C SER A 169 -36.78 -4.87 -1.91
N GLY A 170 -36.08 -3.75 -1.83
CA GLY A 170 -35.64 -3.18 -0.55
C GLY A 170 -34.30 -3.71 -0.02
N GLU A 171 -33.59 -4.54 -0.76
CA GLU A 171 -32.25 -5.02 -0.39
C GLU A 171 -31.15 -4.29 -1.16
N TRP A 172 -29.98 -4.12 -0.51
CA TRP A 172 -28.79 -3.56 -1.13
C TRP A 172 -28.03 -4.64 -1.90
N THR A 173 -27.59 -4.31 -3.12
CA THR A 173 -26.61 -5.10 -3.86
C THR A 173 -25.44 -4.21 -4.27
N ASN A 174 -24.24 -4.77 -4.37
CA ASN A 174 -23.12 -4.09 -5.03
C ASN A 174 -22.88 -4.66 -6.42
N ALA A 175 -22.22 -3.88 -7.26
CA ALA A 175 -21.70 -4.32 -8.54
C ALA A 175 -20.32 -3.71 -8.78
N THR A 176 -19.44 -4.47 -9.43
CA THR A 176 -18.17 -3.97 -9.98
C THR A 176 -18.16 -4.20 -11.47
N LEU A 177 -18.15 -3.12 -12.25
CA LEU A 177 -18.14 -3.18 -13.71
C LEU A 177 -16.78 -2.74 -14.24
N LYS A 178 -16.23 -3.52 -15.17
CA LYS A 178 -15.03 -3.12 -15.89
C LYS A 178 -15.37 -2.01 -16.89
N VAL A 179 -14.51 -0.99 -16.97
CA VAL A 179 -14.65 0.16 -17.90
C VAL A 179 -13.44 0.26 -18.83
N GLY A 180 -13.61 0.87 -20.00
CA GLY A 180 -12.57 1.03 -21.02
C GLY A 180 -12.83 0.33 -22.37
N SER A 181 -11.92 0.49 -23.33
CA SER A 181 -12.09 0.18 -24.76
C SER A 181 -12.32 -1.29 -25.12
N ASP A 182 -12.01 -2.23 -24.21
CA ASP A 182 -12.12 -3.68 -24.43
C ASP A 182 -13.22 -4.33 -23.59
N GLN A 183 -14.17 -3.54 -23.11
CA GLN A 183 -15.26 -3.99 -22.24
C GLN A 183 -16.60 -4.06 -22.98
N ALA A 184 -17.58 -4.77 -22.41
CA ALA A 184 -18.89 -5.02 -23.00
C ALA A 184 -19.84 -3.80 -22.95
N TRP A 185 -19.36 -2.63 -23.39
CA TRP A 185 -20.13 -1.39 -23.45
C TRP A 185 -20.51 -1.06 -24.89
N SER A 186 -21.78 -0.70 -25.09
CA SER A 186 -22.30 -0.26 -26.38
C SER A 186 -22.16 1.27 -26.48
N PRO A 187 -21.41 1.80 -27.46
CA PRO A 187 -21.30 3.25 -27.64
C PRO A 187 -22.53 3.81 -28.35
N ASN A 188 -22.98 4.99 -27.93
CA ASN A 188 -23.94 5.83 -28.65
C ASN A 188 -23.31 7.18 -28.96
N GLY A 189 -23.37 7.62 -30.22
CA GLY A 189 -22.66 8.80 -30.71
C GLY A 189 -21.15 8.54 -30.87
N SER A 190 -20.33 9.45 -30.36
CA SER A 190 -18.85 9.37 -30.43
C SER A 190 -18.22 9.56 -29.05
N PRO A 191 -18.48 8.66 -28.08
CA PRO A 191 -17.99 8.80 -26.72
C PRO A 191 -16.50 8.52 -26.60
N ASP A 192 -15.84 9.19 -25.65
CA ASP A 192 -14.42 9.06 -25.38
C ASP A 192 -14.17 8.62 -23.93
N TRP A 193 -13.47 7.49 -23.77
CA TRP A 193 -13.06 6.96 -22.48
C TRP A 193 -12.11 7.89 -21.72
N GLN A 194 -11.43 8.83 -22.39
CA GLN A 194 -10.55 9.80 -21.72
C GLN A 194 -11.31 10.86 -20.90
N SER A 195 -12.62 11.01 -21.15
CA SER A 195 -13.41 12.09 -20.59
C SER A 195 -14.82 11.63 -20.23
N ILE A 196 -14.94 10.79 -19.21
CA ILE A 196 -16.23 10.45 -18.62
C ILE A 196 -16.66 11.57 -17.67
N THR A 197 -17.84 12.15 -17.89
CA THR A 197 -18.32 13.35 -17.19
C THR A 197 -19.69 13.17 -16.54
N GLY A 198 -20.30 12.00 -16.70
CA GLY A 198 -21.59 11.70 -16.09
C GLY A 198 -21.84 10.20 -15.97
N ILE A 199 -22.69 9.82 -15.01
CA ILE A 199 -23.14 8.45 -14.77
C ILE A 199 -24.66 8.48 -14.62
N GLU A 200 -25.41 7.63 -15.34
CA GLU A 200 -26.85 7.47 -15.16
C GLU A 200 -27.20 6.01 -14.92
N PHE A 201 -27.86 5.77 -13.78
CA PHE A 201 -28.51 4.51 -13.46
C PHE A 201 -29.97 4.60 -13.90
N ARG A 202 -30.45 3.58 -14.61
CA ARG A 202 -31.86 3.51 -15.02
C ARG A 202 -32.41 2.11 -14.82
N LEU A 203 -33.57 2.03 -14.15
CA LEU A 203 -34.32 0.79 -13.95
C LEU A 203 -35.70 0.92 -14.58
N VAL A 204 -36.20 -0.17 -15.17
CA VAL A 204 -37.47 -0.22 -15.89
C VAL A 204 -38.26 -1.45 -15.44
N TRP A 205 -39.57 -1.27 -15.29
CA TRP A 205 -40.57 -2.29 -14.98
C TRP A 205 -41.64 -2.34 -16.07
N LEU A 206 -42.35 -3.46 -16.15
CA LEU A 206 -43.48 -3.63 -17.08
C LEU A 206 -44.69 -2.80 -16.64
N ASP A 207 -44.99 -2.82 -15.35
CA ASP A 207 -46.15 -2.17 -14.77
C ASP A 207 -45.78 -0.89 -14.01
N ALA A 208 -46.71 0.08 -14.00
CA ALA A 208 -46.51 1.35 -13.32
C ALA A 208 -46.80 1.22 -11.82
N THR A 209 -45.90 1.75 -10.99
CA THR A 209 -45.99 1.69 -9.53
C THR A 209 -45.16 2.82 -8.91
N ASN A 210 -45.16 2.91 -7.59
CA ASN A 210 -44.23 3.80 -6.88
C ASN A 210 -42.86 3.12 -6.82
N LEU A 211 -41.86 3.84 -7.29
CA LEU A 211 -40.49 3.36 -7.41
C LEU A 211 -39.58 4.25 -6.57
N THR A 212 -38.69 3.63 -5.82
CA THR A 212 -37.57 4.30 -5.16
C THR A 212 -36.28 3.64 -5.59
N MET A 213 -35.24 4.42 -5.84
CA MET A 213 -33.90 3.93 -6.13
C MET A 213 -32.91 4.68 -5.25
N LYS A 214 -31.97 3.95 -4.66
CA LYS A 214 -30.88 4.48 -3.85
C LYS A 214 -29.56 4.01 -4.42
N VAL A 215 -28.57 4.89 -4.44
CA VAL A 215 -27.20 4.62 -4.85
C VAL A 215 -26.26 5.08 -3.74
N ASP A 216 -25.26 4.26 -3.45
CA ASP A 216 -24.28 4.55 -2.41
C ASP A 216 -22.89 3.98 -2.79
N GLY A 217 -21.81 4.41 -2.13
CA GLY A 217 -20.48 3.87 -2.35
C GLY A 217 -20.02 3.95 -3.81
N LEU A 218 -20.24 5.07 -4.49
CA LEU A 218 -20.03 5.21 -5.93
C LEU A 218 -18.65 5.76 -6.26
N PHE A 219 -17.79 4.93 -6.86
CA PHE A 219 -16.45 5.38 -7.26
C PHE A 219 -15.87 4.58 -8.42
N PHE A 220 -15.05 5.26 -9.22
CA PHE A 220 -14.11 4.60 -10.12
C PHE A 220 -12.90 4.13 -9.31
N LYS A 221 -12.32 2.98 -9.68
CA LYS A 221 -11.07 2.49 -9.08
C LYS A 221 -10.13 1.87 -10.10
N ASN A 222 -8.86 1.89 -9.72
CA ASN A 222 -7.79 1.09 -10.31
C ASN A 222 -6.78 0.74 -9.20
N PHE A 223 -5.73 0.01 -9.57
CA PHE A 223 -4.65 -0.32 -8.65
C PHE A 223 -3.34 0.25 -9.20
N VAL A 224 -2.68 1.09 -8.42
CA VAL A 224 -1.45 1.80 -8.80
C VAL A 224 -0.33 1.52 -7.81
N SER A 225 0.89 1.39 -8.30
CA SER A 225 2.03 1.24 -7.39
C SER A 225 2.31 2.55 -6.64
N PRO A 226 2.86 2.52 -5.40
CA PRO A 226 3.27 3.74 -4.70
C PRO A 226 4.27 4.58 -5.50
N ILE A 227 5.09 3.91 -6.32
CA ILE A 227 6.10 4.53 -7.17
C ILE A 227 5.45 5.33 -8.29
N GLU A 228 4.39 4.79 -8.89
CA GLU A 228 3.62 5.47 -9.93
C GLU A 228 2.79 6.62 -9.36
N ALA A 229 2.09 6.40 -8.26
CA ALA A 229 1.22 7.40 -7.63
C ALA A 229 1.98 8.67 -7.22
N LEU A 230 3.21 8.54 -6.71
CA LEU A 230 4.08 9.67 -6.37
C LEU A 230 4.86 10.22 -7.56
N GLY A 231 4.98 9.44 -8.64
CA GLY A 231 5.92 9.66 -9.73
C GLY A 231 7.35 9.23 -9.37
N PHE A 232 8.04 8.61 -10.34
CA PHE A 232 9.32 7.93 -10.13
C PHE A 232 10.38 8.78 -9.39
N SER A 233 10.59 10.03 -9.80
CA SER A 233 11.61 10.89 -9.19
C SER A 233 11.31 11.21 -7.72
N ALA A 234 10.05 11.54 -7.40
CA ALA A 234 9.65 11.84 -6.03
C ALA A 234 9.62 10.58 -5.16
N ALA A 235 9.16 9.46 -5.72
CA ALA A 235 9.21 8.15 -5.07
C ALA A 235 10.65 7.75 -4.72
N MET A 236 11.60 7.85 -5.67
CA MET A 236 13.00 7.50 -5.43
C MET A 236 13.65 8.39 -4.37
N LEU A 237 13.34 9.69 -4.36
CA LEU A 237 13.80 10.60 -3.31
C LEU A 237 13.23 10.21 -1.94
N SER A 238 11.94 9.92 -1.88
CA SER A 238 11.26 9.48 -0.65
C SER A 238 11.85 8.18 -0.10
N LEU A 239 12.06 7.18 -0.96
CA LEU A 239 12.70 5.91 -0.60
C LEU A 239 14.12 6.13 -0.09
N PHE A 240 14.90 7.00 -0.73
CA PHE A 240 16.26 7.33 -0.30
C PHE A 240 16.27 7.99 1.09
N VAL A 241 15.45 9.03 1.30
CA VAL A 241 15.38 9.75 2.58
C VAL A 241 14.93 8.83 3.70
N SER A 242 13.86 8.05 3.47
CA SER A 242 13.34 7.07 4.42
C SER A 242 14.38 6.00 4.75
N SER A 243 15.05 5.45 3.74
CA SER A 243 16.11 4.45 3.92
C SER A 243 17.31 5.04 4.67
N ALA A 244 17.76 6.24 4.32
CA ALA A 244 18.89 6.89 4.99
C ALA A 244 18.59 7.16 6.47
N PHE A 245 17.40 7.66 6.78
CA PHE A 245 16.96 7.89 8.15
C PHE A 245 16.88 6.57 8.94
N SER A 246 16.20 5.56 8.38
CA SER A 246 16.07 4.24 9.02
C SER A 246 17.42 3.60 9.29
N VAL A 247 18.33 3.59 8.31
CA VAL A 247 19.69 3.04 8.46
C VAL A 247 20.48 3.79 9.52
N ALA A 248 20.44 5.13 9.51
CA ALA A 248 21.14 5.95 10.50
C ALA A 248 20.62 5.68 11.92
N MET A 249 19.31 5.67 12.12
CA MET A 249 18.68 5.39 13.41
C MET A 249 19.01 3.99 13.91
N ASN A 250 18.91 2.99 13.04
CA ASN A 250 19.16 1.60 13.38
C ASN A 250 20.63 1.37 13.79
N TRP A 251 21.55 2.06 13.13
CA TRP A 251 22.96 2.05 13.49
C TRP A 251 23.23 2.75 14.82
N ILE A 252 22.77 3.99 15.00
CA ILE A 252 22.95 4.74 16.25
C ILE A 252 22.40 3.95 17.44
N LEU A 253 21.20 3.40 17.30
CA LEU A 253 20.56 2.59 18.33
C LEU A 253 21.36 1.31 18.62
N TRP A 254 21.81 0.59 17.59
CA TRP A 254 22.60 -0.63 17.79
C TRP A 254 23.94 -0.37 18.48
N ALA A 255 24.68 0.64 18.02
CA ALA A 255 25.91 1.07 18.66
C ALA A 255 25.66 1.51 20.11
N GLY A 256 24.56 2.24 20.36
CA GLY A 256 24.21 2.77 21.68
C GLY A 256 23.93 1.66 22.68
N ILE A 257 23.09 0.71 22.27
CA ILE A 257 22.76 -0.46 23.10
C ILE A 257 24.00 -1.28 23.39
N LEU A 258 24.81 -1.61 22.37
CA LEU A 258 26.04 -2.38 22.60
C LEU A 258 26.99 -1.67 23.55
N PHE A 259 27.13 -0.34 23.42
CA PHE A 259 27.99 0.44 24.29
C PHE A 259 27.51 0.41 25.74
N ILE A 260 26.21 0.63 25.97
CA ILE A 260 25.60 0.59 27.30
C ILE A 260 25.68 -0.82 27.90
N VAL A 261 25.27 -1.85 27.17
CA VAL A 261 25.28 -3.24 27.67
C VAL A 261 26.71 -3.68 27.98
N THR A 262 27.69 -3.38 27.12
CA THR A 262 29.09 -3.73 27.41
C THR A 262 29.58 -3.06 28.70
N LYS A 263 29.21 -1.80 28.92
CA LYS A 263 29.52 -1.06 30.16
C LYS A 263 28.84 -1.67 31.39
N LEU A 264 27.60 -2.14 31.28
CA LEU A 264 26.90 -2.85 32.35
C LEU A 264 27.59 -4.16 32.75
N PHE A 265 28.30 -4.79 31.82
CA PHE A 265 29.12 -5.99 32.08
C PHE A 265 30.54 -5.66 32.60
N GLY A 266 30.78 -4.41 32.99
CA GLY A 266 32.04 -3.93 33.57
C GLY A 266 33.14 -3.69 32.54
N GLU A 267 32.82 -3.67 31.26
CA GLU A 267 33.79 -3.49 30.18
C GLU A 267 33.70 -2.08 29.58
N ASP A 268 34.80 -1.32 29.60
CA ASP A 268 34.83 0.02 29.01
C ASP A 268 35.31 -0.03 27.55
N LEU A 269 34.44 0.23 26.57
CA LEU A 269 34.78 0.25 25.14
C LEU A 269 35.58 1.48 24.71
N GLY A 270 35.89 2.39 25.62
CA GLY A 270 36.65 3.61 25.35
C GLY A 270 35.78 4.69 24.70
N ARG A 271 36.38 5.45 23.77
CA ARG A 271 35.69 6.59 23.15
C ARG A 271 34.55 6.12 22.23
N TRP A 272 33.35 6.63 22.48
CA TRP A 272 32.14 6.41 21.69
C TRP A 272 32.39 6.52 20.17
N ASN A 273 33.02 7.61 19.71
CA ASN A 273 33.24 7.84 18.28
C ASN A 273 34.09 6.74 17.61
N ALA A 274 35.10 6.22 18.31
CA ALA A 274 35.93 5.13 17.79
C ALA A 274 35.14 3.82 17.72
N PHE A 275 34.39 3.50 18.79
CA PHE A 275 33.52 2.34 18.81
C PHE A 275 32.44 2.39 17.72
N PHE A 276 31.79 3.54 17.54
CA PHE A 276 30.76 3.77 16.52
C PHE A 276 31.28 3.51 15.11
N VAL A 277 32.52 3.93 14.81
CA VAL A 277 33.20 3.66 13.53
C VAL A 277 33.52 2.17 13.39
N ILE A 278 34.05 1.53 14.43
CA ILE A 278 34.41 0.10 14.38
C ILE A 278 33.16 -0.76 14.14
N ILE A 279 32.11 -0.57 14.95
CA ILE A 279 30.88 -1.37 14.85
C ILE A 279 30.13 -1.12 13.55
N GLY A 280 30.28 0.06 12.97
CA GLY A 280 29.74 0.40 11.65
C GLY A 280 30.14 -0.56 10.55
N HIS A 281 31.36 -1.10 10.61
CA HIS A 281 31.82 -2.07 9.61
C HIS A 281 31.03 -3.39 9.66
N ALA A 282 30.42 -3.74 10.79
CA ALA A 282 29.59 -4.95 10.90
C ALA A 282 28.28 -4.83 10.09
N PHE A 283 27.80 -3.62 9.80
CA PHE A 283 26.58 -3.39 9.02
C PHE A 283 26.70 -3.80 7.55
N ILE A 284 27.90 -4.12 7.05
CA ILE A 284 28.05 -4.65 5.69
C ILE A 284 27.23 -5.93 5.47
N VAL A 285 27.01 -6.72 6.52
CA VAL A 285 26.14 -7.90 6.49
C VAL A 285 24.70 -7.52 6.15
N ILE A 286 24.20 -6.40 6.71
CA ILE A 286 22.85 -5.92 6.41
C ILE A 286 22.72 -5.58 4.93
N ALA A 287 23.72 -4.93 4.32
CA ALA A 287 23.69 -4.66 2.89
C ALA A 287 23.58 -5.94 2.05
N VAL A 288 24.34 -6.98 2.41
CA VAL A 288 24.33 -8.28 1.72
C VAL A 288 22.98 -8.98 1.89
N CYS A 289 22.49 -9.13 3.12
CA CYS A 289 21.22 -9.78 3.41
C CYS A 289 20.04 -9.05 2.74
N THR A 290 20.05 -7.71 2.75
CA THR A 290 19.02 -6.90 2.10
C THR A 290 19.04 -7.07 0.58
N LEU A 291 20.20 -7.13 -0.08
CA LEU A 291 20.30 -7.38 -1.51
C LEU A 291 19.81 -8.79 -1.90
N ILE A 292 20.21 -9.82 -1.14
CA ILE A 292 19.74 -11.19 -1.38
C ILE A 292 18.22 -11.27 -1.18
N THR A 293 17.69 -10.57 -0.17
CA THR A 293 16.25 -10.49 0.07
C THR A 293 15.55 -9.77 -1.09
N ALA A 294 16.09 -8.66 -1.59
CA ALA A 294 15.54 -7.96 -2.74
C ALA A 294 15.49 -8.88 -3.98
N LEU A 295 16.56 -9.63 -4.24
CA LEU A 295 16.58 -10.63 -5.32
C LEU A 295 15.51 -11.70 -5.11
N THR A 296 15.34 -12.18 -3.88
CA THR A 296 14.32 -13.19 -3.55
C THR A 296 12.91 -12.62 -3.77
N PHE A 297 12.65 -11.41 -3.26
CA PHE A 297 11.35 -10.74 -3.35
C PHE A 297 11.01 -10.25 -4.76
N SER A 298 12.01 -10.15 -5.65
CA SER A 298 11.76 -9.88 -7.06
C SER A 298 10.89 -10.97 -7.71
N SER A 299 10.83 -12.17 -7.16
CA SER A 299 9.97 -13.26 -7.65
C SER A 299 8.56 -13.29 -7.02
N LEU A 300 8.24 -12.37 -6.12
CA LEU A 300 6.89 -12.31 -5.53
C LEU A 300 5.85 -11.95 -6.60
N PRO A 301 4.65 -12.56 -6.54
CA PRO A 301 3.54 -12.14 -7.37
C PRO A 301 3.14 -10.70 -7.01
N VAL A 302 2.67 -9.95 -8.00
CA VAL A 302 2.09 -8.62 -7.77
C VAL A 302 0.74 -8.80 -7.07
N VAL A 303 0.49 -8.03 -6.02
CA VAL A 303 -0.76 -8.05 -5.26
C VAL A 303 -1.49 -6.71 -5.39
N SER A 304 -2.82 -6.80 -5.53
CA SER A 304 -3.73 -5.67 -5.48
C SER A 304 -4.25 -5.50 -4.05
N LEU A 305 -3.88 -4.40 -3.42
CA LEU A 305 -4.14 -4.12 -2.01
C LEU A 305 -5.30 -3.13 -1.89
N PRO A 306 -6.46 -3.55 -1.32
CA PRO A 306 -7.60 -2.67 -1.10
C PRO A 306 -7.29 -1.61 -0.03
N LEU A 307 -8.08 -0.54 0.04
CA LEU A 307 -7.87 0.49 1.06
C LEU A 307 -8.06 -0.02 2.51
N ASN A 308 -8.91 -1.04 2.70
CA ASN A 308 -9.16 -1.63 4.01
C ASN A 308 -7.94 -2.45 4.48
N TYR A 309 -7.38 -2.09 5.64
CA TYR A 309 -6.17 -2.72 6.18
C TYR A 309 -6.32 -4.22 6.46
N ASP A 310 -7.44 -4.66 7.02
CA ASP A 310 -7.66 -6.09 7.33
C ASP A 310 -7.70 -6.93 6.05
N LEU A 311 -8.30 -6.39 4.99
CA LEU A 311 -8.28 -7.01 3.68
C LEU A 311 -6.88 -7.03 3.05
N GLN A 312 -6.06 -5.99 3.25
CA GLN A 312 -4.66 -6.02 2.81
C GLN A 312 -3.88 -7.17 3.46
N ILE A 313 -4.05 -7.33 4.77
CA ILE A 313 -3.41 -8.42 5.52
C ILE A 313 -3.89 -9.78 5.02
N ALA A 314 -5.19 -9.94 4.75
CA ALA A 314 -5.74 -11.16 4.17
C ALA A 314 -5.09 -11.49 2.82
N VAL A 315 -5.00 -10.52 1.90
CA VAL A 315 -4.35 -10.70 0.58
C VAL A 315 -2.88 -11.11 0.73
N ILE A 316 -2.12 -10.46 1.61
CA ILE A 316 -0.72 -10.81 1.84
C ILE A 316 -0.59 -12.23 2.41
N ASN A 317 -1.47 -12.60 3.35
CA ASN A 317 -1.46 -13.92 3.97
C ASN A 317 -1.84 -15.04 2.99
N GLU A 318 -2.72 -14.78 2.03
CA GLU A 318 -3.13 -15.75 1.03
C GLU A 318 -2.13 -15.84 -0.13
N VAL A 319 -1.59 -14.71 -0.58
CA VAL A 319 -0.81 -14.66 -1.83
C VAL A 319 0.69 -14.74 -1.58
N TRP A 320 1.22 -14.02 -0.58
CA TRP A 320 2.66 -13.92 -0.35
C TRP A 320 3.17 -14.91 0.68
N LEU A 321 2.51 -15.01 1.83
CA LEU A 321 2.98 -15.82 2.97
C LEU A 321 3.22 -17.30 2.62
N PRO A 322 2.44 -17.96 1.75
CA PRO A 322 2.70 -19.34 1.34
C PRO A 322 3.93 -19.48 0.42
N THR A 323 4.36 -18.41 -0.24
CA THR A 323 5.46 -18.47 -1.22
C THR A 323 6.79 -18.77 -0.54
N LEU A 324 7.64 -19.51 -1.25
CA LEU A 324 9.01 -19.76 -0.77
C LEU A 324 9.83 -18.47 -0.72
N ALA A 325 9.62 -17.58 -1.69
CA ALA A 325 10.30 -16.30 -1.78
C ALA A 325 10.06 -15.44 -0.54
N TYR A 326 8.81 -15.29 -0.11
CA TYR A 326 8.47 -14.50 1.07
C TYR A 326 9.09 -15.10 2.35
N ARG A 327 8.97 -16.42 2.54
CA ARG A 327 9.52 -17.13 3.70
C ARG A 327 11.05 -17.08 3.76
N LEU A 328 11.74 -17.34 2.64
CA LEU A 328 13.19 -17.28 2.60
C LEU A 328 13.70 -15.85 2.78
N GLY A 329 13.12 -14.87 2.09
CA GLY A 329 13.57 -13.48 2.21
C GLY A 329 13.38 -12.93 3.63
N THR A 330 12.26 -13.22 4.28
CA THR A 330 12.05 -12.85 5.70
C THR A 330 13.06 -13.54 6.62
N LEU A 331 13.33 -14.84 6.44
CA LEU A 331 14.36 -15.56 7.20
C LEU A 331 15.77 -14.98 6.98
N ILE A 332 16.10 -14.55 5.76
CA ILE A 332 17.41 -13.95 5.43
C ILE A 332 17.59 -12.61 6.17
N LEU A 333 16.55 -11.77 6.22
CA LEU A 333 16.60 -10.52 6.98
C LEU A 333 16.84 -10.78 8.47
N TRP A 334 16.11 -11.72 9.08
CA TRP A 334 16.32 -12.11 10.48
C TRP A 334 17.71 -12.72 10.71
N GLY A 335 18.17 -13.57 9.80
CA GLY A 335 19.52 -14.13 9.83
C GLY A 335 20.60 -13.05 9.76
N GLY A 336 20.38 -11.98 8.99
CA GLY A 336 21.28 -10.82 8.92
C GLY A 336 21.42 -10.09 10.26
N GLU A 337 20.34 -9.94 11.01
CA GLU A 337 20.38 -9.31 12.35
C GLU A 337 21.12 -10.19 13.37
N VAL A 338 20.93 -11.52 13.31
CA VAL A 338 21.70 -12.47 14.14
C VAL A 338 23.18 -12.44 13.77
N TRP A 339 23.50 -12.35 12.48
CA TRP A 339 24.88 -12.27 12.01
C TRP A 339 25.53 -10.94 12.40
N LEU A 340 24.81 -9.82 12.35
CA LEU A 340 25.27 -8.54 12.91
C LEU A 340 25.61 -8.66 14.40
N ALA A 341 24.77 -9.35 15.20
CA ALA A 341 25.05 -9.61 16.60
C ALA A 341 26.31 -10.48 16.80
N ALA A 342 26.48 -11.52 15.99
CA ALA A 342 27.68 -12.36 16.02
C ALA A 342 28.97 -11.57 15.71
N LEU A 343 28.95 -10.71 14.68
CA LEU A 343 30.08 -9.82 14.37
C LEU A 343 30.34 -8.82 15.50
N SER A 344 29.30 -8.34 16.15
CA SER A 344 29.42 -7.45 17.31
C SER A 344 30.12 -8.13 18.48
N ALA A 345 29.85 -9.42 18.73
CA ALA A 345 30.58 -10.21 19.72
C ALA A 345 32.07 -10.35 19.37
N VAL A 346 32.40 -10.53 18.09
CA VAL A 346 33.80 -10.55 17.61
C VAL A 346 34.50 -9.23 17.93
N VAL A 347 33.85 -8.09 17.62
CA VAL A 347 34.39 -6.76 17.89
C VAL A 347 34.67 -6.55 19.38
N ILE A 348 33.68 -6.80 20.23
CA ILE A 348 33.81 -6.61 21.69
C ILE A 348 34.95 -7.48 22.24
N ARG A 349 35.01 -8.73 21.82
CA ARG A 349 36.08 -9.65 22.20
C ARG A 349 37.46 -9.09 21.82
N LEU A 350 37.62 -8.63 20.59
CA LEU A 350 38.91 -8.11 20.12
C LEU A 350 39.31 -6.81 20.81
N MET A 351 38.35 -5.94 21.12
CA MET A 351 38.63 -4.67 21.80
C MET A 351 38.99 -4.83 23.27
N LYS A 352 38.40 -5.82 23.97
CA LYS A 352 38.57 -6.01 25.42
C LYS A 352 39.38 -7.24 25.80
N ASN A 353 39.75 -8.09 24.83
CA ASN A 353 40.43 -9.37 25.05
C ASN A 353 39.71 -10.29 26.05
N ILE A 354 38.37 -10.28 26.05
CA ILE A 354 37.53 -11.09 26.94
C ILE A 354 37.26 -12.49 26.37
N THR A 355 36.68 -13.38 27.18
CA THR A 355 36.28 -14.72 26.74
C THR A 355 35.16 -14.65 25.71
N TRP A 356 35.10 -15.65 24.82
CA TRP A 356 34.00 -15.78 23.85
C TRP A 356 32.64 -15.84 24.54
N GLY A 357 32.52 -16.61 25.63
CA GLY A 357 31.28 -16.68 26.41
C GLY A 357 30.80 -15.31 26.86
N LYS A 358 31.68 -14.49 27.46
CA LYS A 358 31.31 -13.14 27.91
C LYS A 358 30.90 -12.23 26.74
N ALA A 359 31.67 -12.21 25.66
CA ALA A 359 31.38 -11.39 24.48
C ALA A 359 30.04 -11.79 23.81
N SER A 360 29.79 -13.09 23.68
CA SER A 360 28.53 -13.62 23.14
C SER A 360 27.34 -13.27 24.03
N THR A 361 27.48 -13.35 25.36
CA THR A 361 26.41 -12.92 26.28
C THR A 361 26.10 -11.43 26.14
N ILE A 362 27.13 -10.57 26.07
CA ILE A 362 26.93 -9.12 25.86
C ILE A 362 26.16 -8.86 24.57
N ALA A 363 26.58 -9.48 23.46
CA ALA A 363 25.93 -9.30 22.16
C ALA A 363 24.49 -9.87 22.16
N ALA A 364 24.24 -10.99 22.82
CA ALA A 364 22.92 -11.59 22.94
C ALA A 364 21.96 -10.72 23.78
N VAL A 365 22.44 -10.16 24.90
CA VAL A 365 21.66 -9.22 25.72
C VAL A 365 21.37 -7.94 24.93
N ALA A 366 22.35 -7.39 24.22
CA ALA A 366 22.14 -6.23 23.36
C ALA A 366 21.12 -6.51 22.25
N PHE A 367 21.19 -7.69 21.61
CA PHE A 367 20.22 -8.14 20.62
C PHE A 367 18.82 -8.24 21.21
N ALA A 368 18.66 -8.86 22.38
CA ALA A 368 17.37 -8.96 23.07
C ALA A 368 16.79 -7.59 23.43
N VAL A 369 17.62 -6.67 23.94
CA VAL A 369 17.20 -5.28 24.22
C VAL A 369 16.73 -4.57 22.95
N ARG A 370 17.49 -4.67 21.85
CA ARG A 370 17.08 -4.09 20.56
C ARG A 370 15.80 -4.70 20.03
N PHE A 371 15.64 -6.02 20.14
CA PHE A 371 14.44 -6.73 19.74
C PHE A 371 13.22 -6.23 20.52
N LEU A 372 13.32 -6.13 21.85
CA LEU A 372 12.25 -5.59 22.69
C LEU A 372 11.94 -4.13 22.35
N LEU A 373 12.95 -3.29 22.16
CA LEU A 373 12.74 -1.88 21.80
C LEU A 373 12.00 -1.73 20.46
N ARG A 374 12.27 -2.58 19.47
CA ARG A 374 11.51 -2.58 18.22
C ARG A 374 10.04 -2.95 18.43
N LEU A 375 9.72 -3.86 19.35
CA LEU A 375 8.33 -4.19 19.65
C LEU A 375 7.55 -3.00 20.27
N PHE A 376 8.22 -2.11 21.01
CA PHE A 376 7.57 -0.97 21.68
C PHE A 376 7.63 0.34 20.89
N ILE A 377 8.64 0.53 20.04
CA ILE A 377 8.88 1.78 19.31
C ILE A 377 8.43 1.69 17.85
N GLY A 378 8.14 0.48 17.35
CA GLY A 378 7.83 0.22 15.94
C GLY A 378 9.07 -0.13 15.15
#